data_AF-A0A947KQK7-F1
#
_entry.id   AF-A0A947KQK7-F1
#
_cell.length_a   1.000
_cell.length_b   1.000
_cell.length_c   1.000
_cell.angle_alpha   90.00
_cell.angle_beta   90.00
_cell.angle_gamma   90.00
#
_symmetry.space_group_name_H-M   'P 1'
#
loop_
_entity.id
_entity.type
_entity.pdbx_description
1 polymer ?
#
loop_
_entity_poly.entity_id
_entity_poly.type
_entity_poly.pdbx_seq_one_letter_code
_entity_poly.pdbx_strand_id
1 'polypeptide(L)' 'MPDFLVEYEDGRKALIEVKDPSRLDSDDVQRKRKAVEMWCKTLLSKIRLFWTAVSQ' A
#
# COMPACT_ATOMS: atom_id res chain seq x y z
N MET A 1 5.12 -7.37 4.21
CA MET A 1 4.91 -6.50 5.38
C MET A 1 4.99 -5.08 4.85
N PRO A 2 3.98 -4.23 5.13
CA PRO A 2 3.98 -2.85 4.65
C PRO A 2 5.11 -2.05 5.29
N ASP A 3 5.60 -1.04 4.60
CA ASP A 3 6.65 -0.15 5.12
C ASP A 3 6.13 0.68 6.31
N PHE A 4 4.86 1.13 6.24
CA PHE A 4 4.23 1.87 7.34
C PHE A 4 2.76 1.49 7.57
N LEU A 5 2.33 1.59 8.83
CA LEU A 5 0.93 1.68 9.24
C LEU A 5 0.71 3.07 9.84
N VAL A 6 -0.20 3.84 9.25
CA VAL A 6 -0.48 5.22 9.62
C VAL A 6 -1.91 5.34 10.14
N GLU A 7 -2.09 6.11 11.19
CA GLU A 7 -3.39 6.54 11.69
C GLU A 7 -3.47 8.07 11.52
N TYR A 8 -4.45 8.54 10.76
CA TYR A 8 -4.72 9.96 10.55
C TYR A 8 -5.43 10.54 11.79
N GLU A 9 -5.37 11.86 11.95
CA GLU A 9 -6.00 12.56 13.08
C GLU A 9 -7.52 12.31 13.19
N ASP A 10 -8.18 11.98 12.07
CA ASP A 10 -9.60 11.61 12.02
C ASP A 10 -9.89 10.14 12.35
N GLY A 11 -8.88 9.38 12.78
CA GLY A 11 -8.97 7.97 13.15
C GLY A 11 -8.97 7.00 11.96
N ARG A 12 -8.85 7.48 10.71
CA ARG A 12 -8.68 6.59 9.55
C ARG A 12 -7.30 5.93 9.60
N LYS A 13 -7.24 4.66 9.17
CA LYS A 13 -5.98 3.90 9.10
C LYS A 13 -5.58 3.61 7.67
N ALA A 14 -4.29 3.67 7.41
CA ALA A 14 -3.72 3.36 6.11
C ALA A 14 -2.45 2.51 6.22
N LEU A 15 -2.28 1.60 5.27
CA LEU A 15 -1.00 0.93 5.03
C LEU A 15 -0.30 1.64 3.89
N ILE A 16 0.97 1.97 4.07
CA ILE A 16 1.78 2.62 3.05
C ILE A 16 2.93 1.69 2.67
N GLU A 17 3.04 1.42 1.37
CA GLU A 17 4.20 0.80 0.77
C GLU A 17 4.93 1.83 -0.10
N VAL A 18 6.24 1.97 0.12
CA VAL A 18 7.13 2.83 -0.65
C VAL A 18 7.87 1.99 -1.68
N LYS A 19 7.89 2.46 -2.93
CA LYS A 19 8.64 1.83 -4.01
C LYS A 19 9.37 2.89 -4.82
N ASP A 20 10.49 2.47 -5.41
CA ASP A 20 11.18 3.29 -6.40
C ASP A 20 10.26 3.51 -7.62
N PRO A 21 10.16 4.75 -8.15
CA PRO A 21 9.29 5.04 -9.29
C PRO A 21 9.53 4.13 -10.50
N SER A 22 10.78 3.76 -10.77
CA SER A 22 11.14 2.89 -11.92
C SER A 22 10.58 1.47 -11.81
N ARG A 23 10.14 1.07 -10.62
CA ARG A 23 9.67 -0.29 -10.33
C ARG A 23 8.16 -0.41 -10.27
N LEU A 24 7.42 0.69 -10.40
CA LEU A 24 5.96 0.67 -10.29
C LEU A 24 5.29 -0.23 -11.34
N ASP A 25 5.87 -0.29 -12.53
CA ASP A 25 5.37 -1.11 -13.64
C ASP A 25 5.97 -2.52 -13.69
N SER A 26 6.80 -2.89 -12.72
CA SER A 26 7.32 -4.26 -12.62
C SER A 26 6.19 -5.24 -12.34
N ASP A 27 6.14 -6.34 -13.10
CA ASP A 27 5.17 -7.42 -12.92
C ASP A 27 5.09 -7.92 -11.47
N ASP A 28 6.24 -8.05 -10.80
CA ASP A 28 6.31 -8.49 -9.41
C ASP A 28 5.66 -7.49 -8.46
N VAL A 29 5.84 -6.19 -8.72
CA VAL A 29 5.24 -5.11 -7.93
C VAL A 29 3.73 -5.09 -8.16
N GLN A 30 3.27 -5.22 -9.40
CA GLN A 30 1.84 -5.26 -9.72
C GLN A 30 1.13 -6.49 -9.12
N ARG A 31 1.77 -7.67 -9.16
CA ARG A 31 1.21 -8.88 -8.54
C ARG A 31 1.10 -8.73 -7.02
N LYS A 32 2.15 -8.23 -6.37
CA LYS A 32 2.10 -7.95 -4.92
C LYS A 32 1.02 -6.93 -4.59
N ARG A 33 0.89 -5.87 -5.38
CA ARG A 33 -0.17 -4.87 -5.23
C ARG A 33 -1.56 -5.50 -5.27
N LYS A 34 -1.88 -6.32 -6.29
CA LYS A 34 -3.17 -7.00 -6.38
C LYS A 34 -3.44 -7.92 -5.19
N ALA A 35 -2.43 -8.66 -4.73
CA ALA A 35 -2.57 -9.54 -3.57
C ALA A 35 -2.89 -8.77 -2.28
N VAL A 36 -2.18 -7.67 -2.02
CA VAL A 36 -2.40 -6.83 -0.84
C VAL A 36 -3.75 -6.09 -0.92
N GLU A 37 -4.14 -5.60 -2.10
CA GLU A 37 -5.46 -4.99 -2.31
C GLU A 37 -6.60 -5.98 -2.03
N MET A 38 -6.50 -7.23 -2.47
CA MET A 38 -7.47 -8.28 -2.15
C MET A 38 -7.49 -8.58 -0.65
N TRP A 39 -6.33 -8.74 -0.03
CA TRP A 39 -6.21 -9.01 1.40
C TRP A 39 -6.83 -7.90 2.26
N CYS A 40 -6.58 -6.63 1.92
CA CYS A 40 -7.19 -5.49 2.62
C CYS A 40 -8.72 -5.48 2.48
N LYS A 41 -9.25 -5.79 1.30
CA LYS A 41 -10.70 -5.88 1.08
C LYS A 41 -11.36 -6.98 1.93
N THR A 42 -10.69 -8.12 2.10
CA THR A 42 -11.25 -9.28 2.82
C THR A 42 -11.11 -9.17 4.33
N LEU A 43 -9.98 -8.68 4.85
CA LEU A 43 -9.66 -8.77 6.28
C LEU A 43 -9.60 -7.43 7.00
N LEU A 44 -9.45 -6.32 6.26
CA LEU A 44 -9.23 -4.99 6.81
C LEU A 44 -10.12 -3.98 6.08
N SER A 45 -11.43 -4.23 6.07
CA SER A 45 -12.45 -3.46 5.34
C SER A 45 -12.45 -1.94 5.58
N LYS A 46 -11.72 -1.46 6.59
CA LYS A 46 -11.57 -0.03 6.94
C LYS A 46 -10.18 0.55 6.70
N ILE A 47 -9.21 -0.25 6.23
CA ILE A 47 -7.83 0.20 6.04
C ILE A 47 -7.55 0.41 4.56
N ARG A 48 -7.07 1.61 4.23
CA ARG A 48 -6.74 2.00 2.85
C ARG A 48 -5.26 1.74 2.56
N LEU A 49 -4.97 1.11 1.42
CA LEU A 49 -3.60 0.88 0.98
C LEU A 49 -3.16 2.01 0.04
N PHE A 50 -2.01 2.60 0.32
CA PHE A 50 -1.36 3.58 -0.55
C PHE A 50 0.00 3.06 -1.00
N TRP A 51 0.26 3.19 -2.29
CA TRP A 51 1.57 2.96 -2.88
C TRP A 51 2.09 4.32 -3.28
N THR A 52 3.22 4.73 -2.72
CA THR A 52 3.82 6.02 -3.03
C THR A 52 5.22 5.82 -3.61
N ALA A 53 5.49 6.56 -4.67
CA ALA A 53 6.82 6.72 -5.23
C ALA A 53 7.41 7.98 -4.60
N VAL A 54 8.51 7.82 -3.88
CA VAL A 54 9.29 8.98 -3.41
C VAL A 54 10.35 9.22 -4.47
N SER A 55 10.20 10.31 -5.24
CA SER A 55 11.33 10.86 -5.97
C SER A 55 12.23 11.59 -4.98
N GLN A 56 13.53 11.37 -5.06
CA GLN A 56 14.49 12.30 -4.46
C GLN A 56 14.42 13.64 -5.18
#